data_AF-A0A0A5G8N2-F1
#
_entry.id   AF-A0A0A5G8N2-F1
#
_cell.length_a   1.000
_cell.length_b   1.000
_cell.length_c   1.000
_cell.angle_alpha   90.00
_cell.angle_beta   90.00
_cell.angle_gamma   90.00
#
_symmetry.space_group_name_H-M   'P 1'
#
loop_
_entity.id
_entity.type
_entity.pdbx_description
1 polymer ?
#
loop_
_entity_poly.entity_id
_entity_poly.type
_entity_poly.pdbx_seq_one_letter_code
_entity_poly.pdbx_strand_id
1 'polypeptide(L)'
;MDPNKDDVYWLQPIVVKRHEEGVEVIDGQQRLTTVILIVKYIQSIIPLYQGQGYSIRYETRKDSERFIADIQNKEERRNDNIDFYHIYQAYETIGKWFKENPEQNALLYIWQRLTDQVKVLWYELDYQYDGIDLFTRINIGKIPLTNAELIKALFLSKNNLG
;
A
#
# COMPACT_ATOMS: atom_id res chain seq x y z
N MET A 1 26.60 -3.64 6.35
CA MET A 1 26.68 -2.38 7.13
C MET A 1 25.26 -1.96 7.40
N ASP A 2 24.91 -1.72 8.65
CA ASP A 2 23.62 -1.11 8.96
C ASP A 2 23.60 0.31 8.38
N PRO A 3 22.50 0.73 7.73
CA PRO A 3 22.39 2.07 7.17
C PRO A 3 22.48 3.10 8.29
N ASN A 4 23.25 4.17 8.05
CA ASN A 4 23.44 5.28 8.99
C ASN A 4 22.11 5.92 9.38
N LYS A 5 22.11 6.63 10.51
CA LYS A 5 20.93 7.35 11.01
C LYS A 5 20.42 8.45 10.05
N ASP A 6 21.23 8.86 9.10
CA ASP A 6 20.88 9.89 8.11
C ASP A 6 20.58 9.30 6.72
N ASP A 7 20.69 7.97 6.54
CA ASP A 7 20.42 7.33 5.26
C ASP A 7 18.92 7.32 4.98
N VAL A 8 18.54 7.87 3.82
CA VAL A 8 17.16 7.91 3.34
C VAL A 8 16.85 6.65 2.53
N TYR A 9 15.77 5.95 2.87
CA TYR A 9 15.24 4.86 2.07
C TYR A 9 14.11 5.36 1.18
N TRP A 10 14.30 5.31 -0.14
CA TRP A 10 13.27 5.68 -1.10
C TRP A 10 12.37 4.49 -1.43
N LEU A 11 11.12 4.54 -0.97
CA LEU A 11 10.08 3.68 -1.49
C LEU A 11 9.86 4.01 -2.97
N GLN A 12 9.65 2.97 -3.79
CA GLN A 12 9.39 3.11 -5.21
C GLN A 12 8.23 4.08 -5.50
N PRO A 13 8.15 4.67 -6.72
CA PRO A 13 7.21 5.75 -7.03
C PRO A 13 5.75 5.43 -6.78
N ILE A 14 5.04 6.29 -6.07
CA ILE A 14 3.58 6.26 -5.99
C ILE A 14 3.05 7.26 -7.02
N VAL A 15 2.29 6.76 -7.99
CA VAL A 15 1.73 7.57 -9.07
C VAL A 15 0.33 7.95 -8.68
N VAL A 16 0.05 9.24 -8.71
CA VAL A 16 -1.20 9.78 -8.21
C VAL A 16 -1.81 10.81 -9.12
N LYS A 17 -3.12 11.00 -9.00
CA LYS A 17 -3.86 12.09 -9.62
C LYS A 17 -4.65 12.84 -8.56
N ARG A 18 -4.77 14.15 -8.72
CA ARG A 18 -5.60 14.97 -7.83
C ARG A 18 -7.07 14.63 -8.00
N HIS A 19 -7.76 14.44 -6.89
CA HIS A 19 -9.18 14.09 -6.84
C HIS A 19 -9.91 15.05 -5.88
N GLU A 20 -11.22 15.24 -6.04
CA GLU A 20 -11.98 16.20 -5.22
C GLU A 20 -11.91 15.86 -3.71
N GLU A 21 -11.99 14.58 -3.38
CA GLU A 21 -11.93 14.07 -1.99
C GLU A 21 -10.49 13.74 -1.51
N GLY A 22 -9.45 14.07 -2.28
CA GLY A 22 -8.06 13.80 -1.91
C GLY A 22 -7.18 13.44 -3.09
N VAL A 23 -6.60 12.23 -3.05
CA VAL A 23 -5.62 11.78 -4.04
C VAL A 23 -6.00 10.40 -4.54
N GLU A 24 -6.18 10.28 -5.85
CA GLU A 24 -6.40 9.00 -6.52
C GLU A 24 -5.05 8.32 -6.76
N VAL A 25 -4.92 7.07 -6.31
CA VAL A 25 -3.70 6.28 -6.52
C VAL A 25 -3.83 5.49 -7.81
N ILE A 26 -3.07 5.91 -8.82
CA ILE A 26 -3.02 5.29 -10.15
C ILE A 26 -2.07 4.07 -10.15
N ASP A 27 -0.93 4.19 -9.45
CA ASP A 27 0.01 3.09 -9.24
C ASP A 27 0.60 3.14 -7.82
N GLY A 28 0.94 1.97 -7.27
CA GLY A 28 1.49 1.81 -5.93
C GLY A 28 0.47 1.41 -4.87
N GLN A 29 -0.75 1.04 -5.27
CA GLN A 29 -1.81 0.61 -4.34
C GLN A 29 -1.34 -0.51 -3.42
N GLN A 30 -0.77 -1.60 -3.97
CA GLN A 30 -0.24 -2.71 -3.15
C GLN A 30 0.87 -2.27 -2.19
N ARG A 31 1.75 -1.36 -2.62
CA ARG A 31 2.83 -0.82 -1.77
C ARG A 31 2.26 -0.06 -0.58
N LEU A 32 1.26 0.79 -0.82
CA LEU A 32 0.55 1.48 0.26
C LEU A 32 -0.15 0.46 1.17
N THR A 33 -0.91 -0.49 0.60
CA THR A 33 -1.55 -1.55 1.40
C THR A 33 -0.54 -2.31 2.29
N THR A 34 0.64 -2.64 1.80
CA THR A 34 1.67 -3.30 2.62
C THR A 34 2.18 -2.40 3.74
N VAL A 35 2.49 -1.13 3.46
CA VAL A 35 2.99 -0.19 4.48
C VAL A 35 1.96 0.01 5.59
N ILE A 36 0.68 0.20 5.25
CA ILE A 36 -0.37 0.38 6.27
C ILE A 36 -0.54 -0.88 7.11
N LEU A 37 -0.41 -2.09 6.55
CA LEU A 37 -0.48 -3.33 7.30
C LEU A 37 0.69 -3.51 8.28
N ILE A 38 1.91 -3.10 7.89
CA ILE A 38 3.06 -3.09 8.80
C ILE A 38 2.81 -2.15 9.98
N VAL A 39 2.33 -0.92 9.68
CA VAL A 39 1.97 0.06 10.71
C VAL A 39 0.90 -0.49 11.66
N LYS A 40 -0.17 -1.09 11.12
CA LYS A 40 -1.25 -1.70 11.92
C LYS A 40 -0.73 -2.81 12.82
N TYR A 41 0.16 -3.66 12.31
CA TYR A 41 0.76 -4.72 13.12
C TYR A 41 1.57 -4.14 14.28
N ILE A 42 2.44 -3.17 14.01
CA ILE A 42 3.24 -2.51 15.06
C ILE A 42 2.33 -1.88 16.12
N GLN A 43 1.27 -1.18 15.70
CA GLN A 43 0.30 -0.54 16.59
C GLN A 43 -0.47 -1.53 17.45
N SER A 44 -0.74 -2.74 16.94
CA SER A 44 -1.39 -3.81 17.72
C SER A 44 -0.52 -4.29 18.88
N ILE A 45 0.81 -4.17 18.77
CA ILE A 45 1.76 -4.59 19.80
C ILE A 45 2.17 -3.44 20.71
N ILE A 46 2.33 -2.22 20.15
CA ILE A 46 2.74 -1.01 20.87
C ILE A 46 1.66 0.07 20.68
N PRO A 47 0.59 0.07 21.51
CA PRO A 47 -0.51 1.02 21.36
C PRO A 47 -0.12 2.50 21.55
N LEU A 48 1.06 2.76 22.13
CA LEU A 48 1.59 4.12 22.31
C LEU A 48 1.98 4.78 20.97
N TYR A 49 2.21 4.01 19.91
CA TYR A 49 2.53 4.54 18.58
C TYR A 49 1.26 5.08 17.90
N GLN A 50 0.89 6.29 18.30
CA GLN A 50 -0.26 7.03 17.80
C GLN A 50 -0.02 7.59 16.39
N GLY A 51 -1.11 7.79 15.65
CA GLY A 51 -1.12 8.31 14.28
C GLY A 51 -1.65 7.28 13.29
N GLN A 52 -2.64 7.66 12.48
CA GLN A 52 -3.19 6.74 11.47
C GLN A 52 -2.29 6.62 10.22
N GLY A 53 -1.24 7.46 10.11
CA GLY A 53 -0.49 7.63 8.88
C GLY A 53 -1.42 8.24 7.82
N TYR A 54 -1.88 7.41 6.89
CA TYR A 54 -2.86 7.75 5.86
C TYR A 54 -3.99 6.72 5.85
N SER A 55 -5.15 7.12 5.32
CA SER A 55 -6.24 6.20 4.97
C SER A 55 -6.16 5.84 3.48
N ILE A 56 -6.65 4.65 3.13
CA ILE A 56 -6.75 4.19 1.75
C ILE A 56 -8.14 3.60 1.52
N ARG A 57 -8.84 4.13 0.52
CA ARG A 57 -10.15 3.65 0.08
C ARG A 57 -9.99 2.93 -1.25
N TYR A 58 -10.73 1.82 -1.41
CA TYR A 58 -10.76 1.05 -2.64
C TYR A 58 -12.15 1.20 -3.25
N GLU A 59 -12.25 1.81 -4.43
CA GLU A 59 -13.52 2.16 -5.06
C GLU A 59 -14.46 0.95 -5.24
N THR A 60 -13.91 -0.17 -5.73
CA THR A 60 -14.65 -1.41 -5.95
C THR A 60 -14.76 -2.31 -4.72
N ARG A 61 -14.09 -1.95 -3.60
CA ARG A 61 -13.97 -2.76 -2.38
C ARG A 61 -14.10 -1.88 -1.14
N LYS A 62 -15.24 -1.19 -1.03
CA LYS A 62 -15.47 -0.15 -0.01
C LYS A 62 -15.27 -0.66 1.42
N ASP A 63 -15.58 -1.93 1.68
CA ASP A 63 -15.43 -2.52 3.02
C ASP A 63 -13.98 -2.81 3.41
N SER A 64 -13.03 -2.85 2.45
CA SER A 64 -11.61 -3.09 2.74
C SER A 64 -10.99 -1.97 3.56
N GLU A 65 -11.42 -0.72 3.40
CA GLU A 65 -10.96 0.40 4.23
C GLU A 65 -11.27 0.14 5.71
N ARG A 66 -12.52 -0.24 6.00
CA ARG A 66 -12.97 -0.55 7.38
C ARG A 66 -12.31 -1.81 7.93
N PHE A 67 -12.11 -2.82 7.08
CA PHE A 67 -11.43 -4.06 7.47
C PHE A 67 -9.97 -3.79 7.87
N ILE A 68 -9.22 -3.01 7.09
CA ILE A 68 -7.83 -2.64 7.41
C ILE A 68 -7.76 -1.76 8.67
N ALA A 69 -8.73 -0.86 8.87
CA ALA A 69 -8.72 0.07 10.00
C ALA A 69 -8.71 -0.64 11.36
N ASP A 70 -9.39 -1.78 11.48
CA ASP A 70 -9.56 -2.58 12.70
C ASP A 70 -9.04 -4.02 12.54
N ILE A 71 -8.07 -4.23 11.65
CA ILE A 71 -7.65 -5.57 11.21
C ILE A 71 -7.23 -6.50 12.36
N GLN A 72 -6.65 -5.96 13.44
CA GLN A 72 -6.25 -6.73 14.62
C GLN A 72 -7.42 -7.38 15.38
N ASN A 73 -8.65 -6.92 15.17
CA ASN A 73 -9.89 -7.42 15.79
C ASN A 73 -10.87 -7.98 14.75
N LYS A 74 -10.36 -8.54 13.64
CA LYS A 74 -11.17 -8.98 12.48
C LYS A 74 -10.82 -10.37 11.96
N GLU A 75 -10.15 -11.20 12.76
CA GLU A 75 -9.79 -12.57 12.37
C GLU A 75 -11.01 -13.38 11.93
N GLU A 76 -12.10 -13.27 12.67
CA GLU A 76 -13.36 -13.98 12.43
C GLU A 76 -14.00 -13.60 11.09
N ARG A 77 -13.70 -12.40 10.60
CA ARG A 77 -14.19 -11.85 9.33
C ARG A 77 -13.25 -12.08 8.16
N ARG A 78 -12.08 -12.68 8.37
CA ARG A 78 -11.09 -12.86 7.30
C ARG A 78 -11.63 -13.64 6.10
N ASN A 79 -12.63 -14.50 6.31
CA ASN A 79 -13.23 -15.32 5.25
C ASN A 79 -14.53 -14.73 4.67
N ASP A 80 -14.94 -13.52 5.06
CA ASP A 80 -16.15 -12.87 4.54
C ASP A 80 -16.06 -12.63 3.02
N ASN A 81 -14.85 -12.36 2.51
CA ASN A 81 -14.56 -12.27 1.08
C ASN A 81 -13.07 -12.51 0.79
N ILE A 82 -12.75 -12.71 -0.50
CA ILE A 82 -11.40 -13.04 -0.97
C ILE A 82 -10.37 -11.94 -0.66
N ASP A 83 -10.76 -10.66 -0.70
CA ASP A 83 -9.85 -9.56 -0.41
C ASP A 83 -9.49 -9.55 1.08
N PHE A 84 -10.47 -9.77 1.97
CA PHE A 84 -10.23 -9.88 3.42
C PHE A 84 -9.32 -11.04 3.75
N TYR A 85 -9.49 -12.16 3.06
CA TYR A 85 -8.65 -13.34 3.25
C TYR A 85 -7.19 -12.98 2.96
N HIS A 86 -6.91 -12.43 1.77
CA HIS A 86 -5.54 -12.09 1.40
C HIS A 86 -4.94 -10.94 2.21
N ILE A 87 -5.74 -9.93 2.56
CA ILE A 87 -5.31 -8.82 3.43
C ILE A 87 -4.93 -9.36 4.82
N TYR A 88 -5.76 -10.22 5.41
CA TYR A 88 -5.48 -10.82 6.71
C TYR A 88 -4.29 -11.79 6.66
N GLN A 89 -4.16 -12.59 5.60
CA GLN A 89 -2.99 -13.44 5.39
C GLN A 89 -1.69 -12.62 5.31
N ALA A 90 -1.70 -11.47 4.63
CA ALA A 90 -0.55 -10.56 4.60
C ALA A 90 -0.23 -10.00 6.00
N TYR A 91 -1.25 -9.62 6.77
CA TYR A 91 -1.10 -9.18 8.16
C TYR A 91 -0.52 -10.26 9.07
N GLU A 92 -1.01 -11.51 8.98
CA GLU A 92 -0.46 -12.65 9.71
C GLU A 92 0.99 -12.93 9.31
N THR A 93 1.31 -12.82 8.01
CA THR A 93 2.66 -13.01 7.49
C THR A 93 3.64 -11.98 8.07
N ILE A 94 3.24 -10.70 8.11
CA ILE A 94 4.02 -9.64 8.76
C ILE A 94 4.24 -9.99 10.23
N GLY A 95 3.19 -10.41 10.94
CA GLY A 95 3.30 -10.75 12.35
C GLY A 95 4.17 -11.98 12.63
N LYS A 96 4.10 -12.99 11.77
CA LYS A 96 5.00 -14.14 11.82
C LYS A 96 6.45 -13.71 11.63
N TRP A 97 6.72 -12.86 10.65
CA TRP A 97 8.07 -12.35 10.40
C TRP A 97 8.64 -11.62 11.63
N PHE A 98 7.87 -10.75 12.29
CA PHE A 98 8.32 -10.09 13.52
C PHE A 98 8.61 -11.09 14.66
N LYS A 99 7.78 -12.13 14.82
CA LYS A 99 7.97 -13.17 15.84
C LYS A 99 9.22 -14.02 15.60
N GLU A 100 9.55 -14.30 14.33
CA GLU A 100 10.71 -15.09 13.93
C GLU A 100 12.02 -14.28 13.97
N ASN A 101 11.95 -12.95 14.12
CA ASN A 101 13.11 -12.06 14.18
C ASN A 101 13.14 -11.23 15.48
N PRO A 102 13.11 -11.86 16.68
CA PRO A 102 12.92 -11.16 17.96
C PRO A 102 14.16 -10.40 18.45
N GLU A 103 15.36 -10.79 18.01
CA GLU A 103 16.62 -10.35 18.63
C GLU A 103 17.00 -8.89 18.39
N GLN A 104 16.27 -8.19 17.51
CA GLN A 104 16.67 -6.86 17.06
C GLN A 104 15.69 -5.74 17.43
N ASN A 105 14.81 -5.85 18.45
CA ASN A 105 13.80 -4.79 18.69
C ASN A 105 13.10 -4.33 17.38
N ALA A 106 12.86 -5.27 16.45
CA ALA A 106 12.59 -4.96 15.05
C ALA A 106 11.37 -4.04 14.88
N LEU A 107 10.39 -4.16 15.77
CA LEU A 107 9.22 -3.28 15.85
C LEU A 107 9.62 -1.81 16.03
N LEU A 108 10.49 -1.51 17.00
CA LEU A 108 10.97 -0.15 17.28
C LEU A 108 11.82 0.38 16.13
N TYR A 109 12.74 -0.43 15.60
CA TYR A 109 13.57 0.03 14.48
C TYR A 109 12.75 0.26 13.24
N ILE A 110 11.89 -0.68 12.82
CA ILE A 110 11.06 -0.49 11.63
C ILE A 110 10.13 0.71 11.80
N TRP A 111 9.54 0.91 12.99
CA TRP A 111 8.76 2.12 13.26
C TRP A 111 9.58 3.38 13.04
N GLN A 112 10.75 3.49 13.65
CA GLN A 112 11.63 4.65 13.52
C GLN A 112 12.09 4.86 12.06
N ARG A 113 12.44 3.78 11.35
CA ARG A 113 12.82 3.84 9.93
C ARG A 113 11.65 4.39 9.09
N LEU A 114 10.44 3.87 9.30
CA LEU A 114 9.23 4.30 8.58
C LEU A 114 8.90 5.77 8.82
N THR A 115 9.09 6.29 10.04
CA THR A 115 8.76 7.68 10.37
C THR A 115 9.84 8.67 9.94
N ASP A 116 11.12 8.31 10.09
CA ASP A 116 12.20 9.27 10.00
C ASP A 116 12.89 9.23 8.62
N GLN A 117 13.06 8.02 8.06
CA GLN A 117 13.99 7.77 6.97
C GLN A 117 13.35 7.26 5.68
N VAL A 118 12.17 6.65 5.75
CA VAL A 118 11.44 6.22 4.56
C VAL A 118 10.80 7.44 3.90
N LYS A 119 11.14 7.67 2.65
CA LYS A 119 10.54 8.69 1.78
C LYS A 119 9.90 8.03 0.58
N VAL A 120 8.89 8.67 0.02
CA VAL A 120 8.19 8.18 -1.17
C VAL A 120 8.50 9.09 -2.34
N LEU A 121 8.85 8.51 -3.49
CA LEU A 121 8.88 9.25 -4.74
C LEU A 121 7.42 9.53 -5.18
N TRP A 122 6.95 10.75 -4.93
CA TRP A 122 5.58 11.17 -5.23
C TRP A 122 5.48 11.70 -6.65
N TYR A 123 4.76 10.99 -7.52
CA TYR A 123 4.61 11.36 -8.93
C TYR A 123 3.15 11.74 -9.21
N GLU A 124 2.85 13.04 -9.11
CA GLU A 124 1.52 13.60 -9.38
C GLU A 124 1.36 13.87 -10.87
N LEU A 125 0.27 13.34 -11.44
CA LEU A 125 -0.06 13.50 -12.85
C LEU A 125 -0.80 14.80 -13.07
N ASP A 126 -0.41 15.52 -14.12
CA ASP A 126 -1.14 16.69 -14.56
C ASP A 126 -2.52 16.28 -15.10
N TYR A 127 -3.54 17.12 -14.86
CA TYR A 127 -4.94 16.83 -15.19
C TYR A 127 -5.18 16.50 -16.67
N GLN A 128 -4.27 16.95 -17.53
CA GLN A 128 -4.32 16.76 -18.99
C GLN A 128 -4.00 15.33 -19.43
N TYR A 129 -3.45 14.48 -18.56
CA TYR A 129 -3.12 13.10 -18.89
C TYR A 129 -4.21 12.12 -18.43
N ASP A 130 -4.60 11.22 -19.33
CA ASP A 130 -5.38 10.03 -18.98
C ASP A 130 -4.51 9.12 -18.10
N GLY A 131 -4.99 8.78 -16.91
CA GLY A 131 -4.27 7.96 -15.94
C GLY A 131 -3.91 6.59 -16.48
N ILE A 132 -4.72 6.05 -17.40
CA ILE A 132 -4.54 4.72 -18.00
C ILE A 132 -3.37 4.72 -19.01
N ASP A 133 -3.31 5.74 -19.87
CA ASP A 133 -2.25 5.89 -20.86
C ASP A 133 -0.88 6.06 -20.19
N LEU A 134 -0.85 6.81 -19.09
CA LEU A 134 0.39 7.04 -18.37
C LEU A 134 0.82 5.85 -17.51
N PHE A 135 -0.12 5.16 -16.86
CA PHE A 135 0.15 3.89 -16.16
C PHE A 135 0.80 2.89 -17.11
N THR A 136 0.29 2.79 -18.34
CA THR A 136 0.82 1.90 -19.37
C THR A 136 2.25 2.30 -19.76
N ARG A 137 2.52 3.60 -19.97
CA ARG A 137 3.87 4.10 -20.29
C ARG A 137 4.90 3.90 -19.17
N ILE A 138 4.49 4.08 -17.91
CA ILE A 138 5.36 3.89 -16.75
C ILE A 138 5.77 2.41 -16.61
N ASN A 139 4.86 1.48 -16.94
CA ASN A 139 5.11 0.05 -16.83
C ASN A 139 5.79 -0.59 -18.06
N ILE A 140 5.74 0.04 -19.24
CA ILE A 140 6.39 -0.44 -20.49
C ILE A 140 7.90 -0.71 -20.32
N GLY A 141 8.57 -0.07 -19.35
CA GLY A 141 10.02 -0.17 -19.20
C GLY A 141 10.56 -0.91 -17.97
N LYS A 142 9.74 -1.35 -16.99
CA LYS A 142 10.27 -1.80 -15.69
C LYS A 142 9.84 -3.19 -15.22
N ILE A 143 8.66 -3.69 -15.59
CA ILE A 143 8.24 -5.09 -15.38
C ILE A 143 7.23 -5.41 -16.49
N PRO A 144 7.38 -6.48 -17.29
CA PRO A 144 6.38 -6.81 -18.30
C PRO A 144 5.03 -7.04 -17.63
N LEU A 145 4.05 -6.20 -17.99
CA LEU A 145 2.66 -6.37 -17.56
C LEU A 145 2.23 -7.79 -17.88
N THR A 146 1.65 -8.48 -16.90
CA THR A 146 1.05 -9.79 -17.13
C THR A 146 -0.09 -9.66 -18.14
N ASN A 147 -0.40 -10.72 -18.88
CA ASN A 147 -1.52 -10.71 -19.83
C ASN A 147 -2.84 -10.25 -19.19
N ALA A 148 -3.04 -10.53 -17.89
CA ALA A 148 -4.21 -10.08 -17.14
C ALA A 148 -4.21 -8.56 -16.89
N GLU A 149 -3.05 -7.95 -16.63
CA GLU A 149 -2.91 -6.50 -16.47
C GLU A 149 -3.07 -5.77 -17.80
N LEU A 150 -2.55 -6.34 -18.90
CA LEU A 150 -2.76 -5.83 -20.26
C LEU A 150 -4.25 -5.86 -20.64
N ILE A 151 -4.94 -6.96 -20.36
CA ILE A 151 -6.38 -7.09 -20.61
C ILE A 151 -7.16 -6.08 -19.75
N LYS A 152 -6.84 -5.94 -18.46
CA LYS A 152 -7.49 -4.94 -17.59
C LYS A 152 -7.29 -3.51 -18.09
N ALA A 153 -6.07 -3.13 -18.47
CA ALA A 153 -5.79 -1.81 -19.02
C ALA A 153 -6.62 -1.54 -20.30
N LEU A 154 -6.72 -2.54 -21.19
CA LEU A 154 -7.46 -2.45 -22.44
C LEU A 154 -8.98 -2.37 -22.26
N PHE A 155 -9.52 -2.94 -21.18
CA PHE A 155 -10.93 -2.80 -20.82
C PHE A 155 -11.22 -1.45 -20.15
N LEU A 156 -10.33 -0.96 -19.29
CA LEU A 156 -10.46 0.35 -18.65
C LEU A 156 -10.37 1.49 -19.68
N SER A 157 -9.52 1.35 -20.71
CA SER A 157 -9.39 2.36 -21.78
C SER A 157 -10.61 2.46 -22.70
N LYS A 158 -11.47 1.42 -22.75
CA LYS A 158 -12.65 1.38 -23.61
C LYS A 158 -13.90 2.02 -23.00
N ASN A 159 -13.91 2.31 -21.71
CA ASN A 159 -15.04 2.97 -21.05
C ASN A 159 -15.10 4.50 -21.27
N ASN A 160 -14.22 5.07 -22.12
CA ASN A 160 -14.32 6.44 -22.64
C ASN A 160 -15.02 6.53 -24.01
N LEU A 161 -15.70 5.47 -24.45
CA LEU A 161 -16.58 5.46 -25.63
C LEU A 161 -18.01 5.12 -25.20
N GLY A 162 -18.67 6.13 -24.61
CA GLY A 162 -20.08 6.10 -24.21
C GLY A 162 -20.46 7.37 -23.48
#